data_AF-A0A931UP92-F1
#
_entry.id   AF-A0A931UP92-F1
#
_cell.length_a   1.000
_cell.length_b   1.000
_cell.length_c   1.000
_cell.angle_alpha   90.00
_cell.angle_beta   90.00
_cell.angle_gamma   90.00
#
_symmetry.space_group_name_H-M   'P 1'
#
loop_
_entity.id
_entity.type
_entity.pdbx_description
1 polymer ?
#
loop_
_entity_poly.entity_id
_entity_poly.type
_entity_poly.pdbx_seq_one_letter_code
_entity_poly.pdbx_strand_id
1 'polypeptide(L)'
;MALILRSRGIRTILVTGVATNVCCESTAREGFMKDYHVVFVEDCNATPSRAEHEATLVNIRKFFGVVATSDQIVERWRALPQAAEAVPQAVPAAARP
;
A
#
# COMPACT_ATOMS: atom_id res chain seq x y z
N MET A 1 5.71 10.99 4.67
CA MET A 1 5.53 9.60 5.15
C MET A 1 6.83 8.82 5.38
N ALA A 2 7.78 8.87 4.43
CA ALA A 2 8.75 7.79 4.30
C ALA A 2 9.79 7.65 5.43
N LEU A 3 10.16 8.71 6.15
CA LEU A 3 11.14 8.61 7.25
C LEU A 3 10.58 7.82 8.44
N ILE A 4 9.34 8.12 8.83
CA ILE A 4 8.66 7.48 9.98
C ILE A 4 8.36 6.02 9.69
N LEU A 5 7.93 5.70 8.46
CA LEU A 5 7.62 4.32 8.09
C LEU A 5 8.88 3.46 8.02
N ARG A 6 9.97 3.97 7.42
CA ARG A 6 11.26 3.26 7.40
C ARG A 6 11.85 3.06 8.79
N SER A 7 11.78 4.06 9.67
CA SER A 7 12.33 3.92 11.04
C SER A 7 11.59 2.86 11.87
N ARG A 8 10.35 2.53 11.47
CA ARG A 8 9.53 1.45 12.04
C ARG A 8 9.66 0.11 11.31
N GLY A 9 10.57 -0.01 10.34
CA GLY A 9 10.76 -1.23 9.56
C GLY A 9 9.58 -1.60 8.66
N ILE A 10 8.68 -0.66 8.37
CA ILE A 10 7.51 -0.90 7.51
C ILE A 10 7.98 -0.98 6.06
N ARG A 11 7.62 -2.06 5.38
CA ARG A 11 7.96 -2.29 3.96
C ARG A 11 6.74 -2.30 3.04
N THR A 12 5.55 -2.53 3.59
CA THR A 12 4.30 -2.63 2.83
C THR A 12 3.35 -1.55 3.29
N ILE A 13 2.71 -0.85 2.34
CA ILE A 13 1.70 0.16 2.61
C ILE A 13 0.40 -0.20 1.90
N LEU A 14 -0.71 -0.01 2.60
CA LEU A 14 -2.05 -0.11 2.04
C LEU A 14 -2.56 1.31 1.76
N VAL A 15 -3.14 1.53 0.58
CA VAL A 15 -3.65 2.82 0.14
C VAL A 15 -5.18 2.75 0.01
N THR A 16 -5.86 3.62 0.75
CA THR A 16 -7.32 3.75 0.85
C THR A 16 -7.71 5.23 0.89
N GLY A 17 -8.94 5.57 0.51
CA GLY A 17 -9.50 6.92 0.69
C GLY A 17 -10.07 7.56 -0.58
N VAL A 18 -10.15 8.89 -0.57
CA VAL A 18 -10.74 9.71 -1.63
C VAL A 18 -9.83 10.92 -1.90
N ALA A 19 -9.52 11.27 -3.15
CA ALA A 19 -9.97 10.68 -4.42
C ALA A 19 -9.01 9.62 -4.97
N THR A 20 -9.56 8.52 -5.50
CA THR A 20 -8.83 7.38 -6.09
C THR A 20 -7.74 7.84 -7.06
N ASN A 21 -8.10 8.66 -8.05
CA ASN A 21 -7.26 9.11 -9.14
C ASN A 21 -6.39 10.33 -8.83
N VAL A 22 -6.44 10.85 -7.60
CA VAL A 22 -5.70 12.06 -7.22
C VAL A 22 -4.74 11.73 -6.07
N CYS A 23 -5.17 11.89 -4.82
CA CYS A 23 -4.28 11.74 -3.68
C CYS A 23 -3.92 10.27 -3.41
N CYS A 24 -4.86 9.33 -3.64
CA CYS A 24 -4.59 7.91 -3.45
C CYS A 24 -3.59 7.41 -4.50
N GLU A 25 -3.84 7.66 -5.79
CA GLU A 25 -2.91 7.30 -6.86
C GLU A 25 -1.53 7.96 -6.68
N SER A 26 -1.50 9.25 -6.32
CA SER A 26 -0.24 9.96 -6.08
C SER A 26 0.55 9.36 -4.92
N THR A 27 -0.13 8.98 -3.83
CA THR A 27 0.48 8.31 -2.67
C THR A 27 1.00 6.93 -3.04
N ALA A 28 0.24 6.17 -3.84
CA ALA A 28 0.65 4.86 -4.32
C ALA A 28 1.92 4.94 -5.19
N ARG A 29 1.97 5.91 -6.12
CA ARG A 29 3.15 6.18 -6.95
C ARG A 29 4.35 6.60 -6.10
N GLU A 30 4.16 7.48 -5.11
CA GLU A 30 5.23 7.86 -4.18
C GLU A 30 5.75 6.65 -3.38
N GLY A 31 4.85 5.80 -2.89
CA GLY A 31 5.20 4.57 -2.18
C GLY A 31 6.07 3.66 -3.04
N PHE A 32 5.63 3.40 -4.27
CA PHE A 32 6.39 2.59 -5.23
C PHE A 32 7.78 3.17 -5.52
N MET A 33 7.87 4.47 -5.81
CA MET A 33 9.14 5.16 -6.09
C MET A 33 10.10 5.20 -4.88
N LYS A 34 9.61 4.91 -3.68
CA LYS A 34 10.41 4.83 -2.45
C LYS A 34 10.62 3.39 -1.98
N ASP A 35 10.45 2.42 -2.88
CA ASP A 35 10.65 0.98 -2.66
C ASP A 35 9.73 0.36 -1.61
N TYR A 36 8.52 0.90 -1.42
CA TYR A 36 7.48 0.22 -0.64
C TYR A 36 6.70 -0.76 -1.52
N HIS A 37 6.30 -1.89 -0.93
CA HIS A 37 5.28 -2.74 -1.51
C HIS A 37 3.92 -2.07 -1.36
N VAL A 38 3.32 -1.64 -2.47
CA VAL A 38 2.05 -0.93 -2.47
C VAL A 38 0.91 -1.91 -2.72
N VAL A 39 -0.08 -1.87 -1.82
CA VAL A 39 -1.37 -2.55 -1.98
C VAL A 39 -2.45 -1.47 -2.04
N PHE A 40 -3.17 -1.41 -3.14
CA PHE A 40 -4.23 -0.43 -3.36
C PHE A 40 -5.58 -1.12 -3.20
N VAL A 41 -6.39 -0.65 -2.25
CA VAL A 41 -7.57 -1.38 -1.80
C VAL A 41 -8.79 -0.89 -2.58
N GLU A 42 -9.21 -1.59 -3.62
CA GLU A 42 -10.16 -1.05 -4.61
C GLU A 42 -11.52 -0.67 -4.01
N ASP A 43 -12.05 -1.51 -3.13
CA ASP A 43 -13.32 -1.30 -2.42
C ASP A 43 -13.23 -0.31 -1.25
N CYS A 44 -12.02 0.14 -0.91
CA CYS A 44 -11.77 1.18 0.09
C CYS A 44 -11.24 2.49 -0.53
N ASN A 45 -11.31 2.63 -1.85
CA ASN A 45 -11.04 3.88 -2.55
C ASN A 45 -12.28 4.38 -3.28
N ALA A 46 -12.46 5.69 -3.38
CA ALA A 46 -13.56 6.26 -4.16
C ALA A 46 -13.18 7.56 -4.87
N THR A 47 -13.85 7.85 -5.99
CA THR A 47 -13.81 9.12 -6.72
C THR A 47 -15.16 9.30 -7.44
N PRO A 48 -15.61 10.53 -7.78
CA PRO A 48 -16.94 10.74 -8.35
C PRO A 48 -17.20 9.99 -9.67
N SER A 49 -16.16 9.76 -10.48
CA SER A 49 -16.27 9.07 -11.76
C SER A 49 -15.77 7.63 -11.67
N ARG A 50 -16.64 6.67 -12.00
CA ARG A 50 -16.24 5.25 -12.10
C ARG A 50 -15.19 5.01 -13.17
N ALA A 51 -15.24 5.74 -14.29
CA ALA A 51 -14.23 5.61 -15.34
C ALA A 51 -12.84 6.04 -14.83
N GLU A 52 -12.76 7.09 -14.03
CA GLU A 52 -11.52 7.53 -13.39
C GLU A 52 -11.02 6.53 -12.37
N HIS A 53 -11.92 5.99 -11.55
CA HIS A 53 -11.59 4.93 -10.59
C HIS A 53 -10.93 3.73 -11.30
N GLU A 54 -11.59 3.17 -12.31
CA GLU A 54 -11.09 2.02 -13.06
C GLU A 54 -9.77 2.30 -13.80
N ALA A 55 -9.63 3.49 -14.39
CA ALA A 55 -8.40 3.89 -15.07
C ALA A 55 -7.20 3.90 -14.09
N THR A 56 -7.41 4.41 -12.87
CA THR A 56 -6.40 4.34 -11.81
C THR A 56 -6.11 2.90 -11.42
N LEU A 57 -7.12 2.05 -11.19
CA LEU A 57 -6.88 0.66 -10.84
C LEU A 57 -6.05 -0.08 -11.90
N VAL A 58 -6.31 0.17 -13.19
CA VAL A 58 -5.49 -0.37 -14.29
C VAL A 58 -4.04 0.10 -14.19
N ASN A 59 -3.82 1.40 -13.97
CA ASN A 59 -2.47 1.95 -13.82
C ASN A 59 -1.73 1.34 -12.63
N ILE A 60 -2.40 1.20 -11.47
CA ILE A 60 -1.79 0.61 -10.29
C ILE A 60 -1.41 -0.84 -10.54
N ARG A 61 -2.35 -1.68 -11.02
CA ARG A 61 -2.11 -3.11 -11.32
C ARG A 61 -0.94 -3.31 -12.28
N LYS A 62 -0.76 -2.39 -13.23
CA LYS A 62 0.25 -2.52 -14.28
C LYS A 62 1.64 -2.05 -13.84
N PHE A 63 1.74 -1.03 -13.00
CA PHE A 63 3.02 -0.33 -12.79
C PHE A 63 3.41 -0.11 -11.33
N PHE A 64 2.45 0.07 -10.43
CA PHE A 64 2.75 0.67 -9.11
C PHE A 64 2.46 -0.24 -7.93
N GLY A 65 1.75 -1.35 -8.11
CA GLY A 65 1.51 -2.29 -7.01
C GLY A 65 0.43 -3.32 -7.29
N VAL A 66 -0.02 -3.95 -6.21
CA VAL A 66 -1.14 -4.92 -6.23
C VAL A 66 -2.43 -4.17 -5.95
N VAL A 67 -3.49 -4.51 -6.68
CA VAL A 67 -4.85 -4.12 -6.31
C VAL A 67 -5.54 -5.31 -5.67
N ALA A 68 -6.17 -5.09 -4.52
CA ALA A 68 -6.88 -6.11 -3.76
C ALA A 68 -8.16 -5.54 -3.13
N THR A 69 -9.10 -6.40 -2.77
CA THR A 69 -10.26 -6.03 -1.95
C THR A 69 -9.93 -6.10 -0.45
N SER A 70 -10.70 -5.39 0.36
CA SER A 70 -10.59 -5.43 1.82
C SER A 70 -10.77 -6.85 2.36
N ASP A 71 -11.71 -7.63 1.80
CA ASP A 71 -11.93 -9.02 2.17
C ASP A 71 -10.71 -9.90 1.91
N GLN A 72 -10.06 -9.76 0.74
CA GLN A 72 -8.82 -10.49 0.43
C GLN A 72 -7.71 -10.16 1.44
N ILE A 73 -7.61 -8.91 1.86
CA ILE A 73 -6.61 -8.46 2.83
C ILE A 73 -6.91 -9.04 4.21
N VAL A 74 -8.16 -8.96 4.66
CA VAL A 74 -8.59 -9.50 5.97
C VAL A 74 -8.38 -11.02 6.03
N GLU A 75 -8.75 -11.73 4.98
CA GLU A 75 -8.52 -13.18 4.87
C GLU A 75 -7.03 -13.50 4.97
N ARG A 76 -6.18 -12.79 4.21
CA ARG A 76 -4.73 -12.96 4.26
C ARG A 76 -4.16 -12.70 5.65
N TRP A 77 -4.57 -11.62 6.32
CA TRP A 77 -4.09 -11.31 7.67
C TRP A 77 -4.50 -12.35 8.71
N ARG A 78 -5.72 -12.88 8.63
CA ARG A 78 -6.18 -13.95 9.53
C ARG A 78 -5.38 -15.24 9.37
N ALA A 79 -4.89 -15.51 8.15
CA ALA A 79 -4.07 -16.69 7.86
C ALA A 79 -2.59 -16.51 8.24
N LEU A 80 -2.12 -15.29 8.54
CA LEU A 80 -0.75 -15.07 8.98
C LEU A 80 -0.58 -15.54 10.44
N PRO A 81 0.56 -16.18 10.78
CA PRO A 81 0.94 -16.34 12.18
C PRO A 81 0.99 -14.96 12.83
N GLN A 82 0.23 -14.73 13.89
CA GLN A 82 0.35 -13.48 14.65
C GLN A 82 1.71 -13.46 15.34
N ALA A 83 2.69 -12.82 14.71
CA ALA A 83 3.91 -12.43 15.39
C ALA A 83 3.51 -11.44 16.50
N ALA A 84 3.89 -11.77 17.74
CA ALA A 84 3.75 -10.87 18.87
C ALA A 84 4.32 -9.49 18.52
N GLU A 85 3.58 -8.48 18.91
CA GLU A 85 3.83 -7.06 18.70
C GLU A 85 5.28 -6.67 19.01
N ALA A 86 6.11 -6.63 17.98
CA ALA A 86 7.36 -5.91 18.01
C ALA A 86 7.36 -5.04 16.76
N VAL A 87 7.00 -3.77 16.91
CA VAL A 87 7.52 -2.73 16.02
C VAL A 87 9.03 -2.73 16.25
N PRO A 88 9.86 -3.30 15.36
CA PRO A 88 11.29 -3.35 15.61
C PRO A 88 11.77 -1.90 15.55
N GLN A 89 12.33 -1.39 16.65
CA GLN A 89 13.02 -0.12 16.63
C GLN A 89 14.19 -0.24 15.64
N ALA A 90 14.10 0.52 14.54
CA ALA A 90 15.11 0.71 13.51
C ALA A 90 16.03 -0.50 13.23
N VAL A 91 15.68 -1.30 12.22
CA VAL A 91 16.64 -2.25 11.62
C VAL A 91 17.76 -1.42 10.96
N PRO A 92 19.04 -1.58 11.35
CA PRO A 92 20.13 -0.80 10.78
C PRO A 92 20.28 -1.09 9.27
N ALA A 93 20.67 -0.07 8.53
CA ALA A 93 20.68 0.03 7.06
C ALA A 93 21.60 -0.97 6.31
N ALA A 94 22.10 -2.01 6.98
CA ALA A 94 23.13 -2.92 6.49
C ALA A 94 22.55 -4.33 6.22
N ALA A 95 21.68 -4.45 5.23
CA ALA A 95 21.38 -5.72 4.56
C ALA A 95 20.70 -5.42 3.21
N ARG A 96 21.51 -5.03 2.22
CA ARG A 96 21.12 -5.07 0.80
C ARG A 96 22.12 -5.96 0.07
N PRO A 97 21.69 -7.01 -0.65
CA PRO A 97 22.47 -7.55 -1.75
C PRO A 97 22.50 -6.57 -2.93
#